data_AF-A0A1I7RIN7-F1
#
_entry.id   AF-A0A1I7RIN7-F1
#
_cell.length_a   1.000
_cell.length_b   1.000
_cell.length_c   1.000
_cell.angle_alpha   90.00
_cell.angle_beta   90.00
_cell.angle_gamma   90.00
#
_symmetry.space_group_name_H-M   'P 1'
#
loop_
_entity.id
_entity.type
_entity.pdbx_description
1 polymer ?
#
loop_
_entity_poly.entity_id
_entity_poly.type
_entity_poly.pdbx_seq_one_letter_code
_entity_poly.pdbx_strand_id
1 'polypeptide(L)'
;MASKRHRVEDDNEDIAYLNLSLIHVFLVNYSIFFGFTLLAIGIPVPEERNPFEKFEPKRLFYQYGKEHAFCYNTDAHIPSEYISIFRRAVLYVWNNVSFRLACCLSMPYRMAINLIIFHDLQLNLRPENLSYRILNLLALLLSTVDVMALTLVAIIHIILDMPKAYEVAFTTWIITAAAAIALNGLLGTFRTIENHCDRIIFYLKAISTIFFLWQAPFLYNFHAAFMRFPSCHSFVSFDAAFAEYAVLGAYFTSELIKVYEMKDNRMMMYPRTSSGECCPLEPKNFEGGKFSGIDNDSC
;
A
#
# COMPACT_ATOMS: atom_id res chain seq x y z
N MET A 1 -41.04 41.43 -36.72
CA MET A 1 -40.52 40.06 -36.95
C MET A 1 -39.04 40.06 -36.60
N ALA A 2 -38.69 39.70 -35.37
CA ALA A 2 -37.30 39.51 -34.95
C ALA A 2 -37.02 38.00 -34.99
N SER A 3 -36.09 37.59 -35.85
CA SER A 3 -35.57 36.22 -35.92
C SER A 3 -34.92 35.86 -34.58
N LYS A 4 -35.56 34.99 -33.80
CA LYS A 4 -34.90 34.24 -32.72
C LYS A 4 -33.88 33.32 -33.39
N ARG A 5 -32.63 33.76 -33.49
CA ARG A 5 -31.52 32.84 -33.70
C ARG A 5 -31.41 32.00 -32.43
N HIS A 6 -31.78 30.73 -32.51
CA HIS A 6 -31.21 29.74 -31.60
C HIS A 6 -29.69 29.81 -31.78
N ARG A 7 -28.99 30.38 -30.80
CA ARG A 7 -27.60 30.02 -30.61
C ARG A 7 -27.66 28.60 -30.08
N VAL A 8 -27.38 27.64 -30.95
CA VAL A 8 -26.91 26.34 -30.50
C VAL A 8 -25.60 26.66 -29.81
N GLU A 9 -25.59 26.59 -28.47
CA GLU A 9 -24.32 26.62 -27.75
C GLU A 9 -23.50 25.46 -28.29
N ASP A 10 -22.26 25.77 -28.65
CA ASP A 10 -21.32 24.79 -29.15
C ASP A 10 -20.99 23.88 -27.96
N ASP A 11 -21.77 22.80 -27.81
CA ASP A 11 -21.61 21.71 -26.83
C ASP A 11 -20.32 20.94 -27.13
N ASN A 12 -19.20 21.65 -27.04
CA ASN A 12 -17.87 21.07 -26.96
C ASN A 12 -17.60 20.63 -25.51
N GLU A 13 -18.57 19.92 -24.92
CA GLU A 13 -18.44 19.29 -23.59
C GLU A 13 -17.23 18.34 -23.55
N ASP A 14 -16.88 17.74 -24.70
CA ASP A 14 -15.69 16.88 -24.85
C ASP A 14 -14.37 17.67 -24.69
N ILE A 15 -14.38 19.01 -24.80
CA ILE A 15 -13.20 19.89 -24.64
C ILE A 15 -13.19 20.56 -23.26
N ALA A 16 -14.35 20.72 -22.62
CA ALA A 16 -14.47 21.45 -21.36
C ALA A 16 -14.01 20.63 -20.13
N TYR A 17 -14.07 19.30 -20.18
CA TYR A 17 -13.81 18.45 -19.00
C TYR A 17 -12.59 17.55 -19.21
N LEU A 18 -11.59 17.72 -18.35
CA LEU A 18 -10.48 16.76 -18.25
C LEU A 18 -10.98 15.54 -17.46
N ASN A 19 -11.27 14.45 -18.17
CA ASN A 19 -11.64 13.16 -17.60
C ASN A 19 -10.39 12.30 -17.40
N LEU A 20 -9.87 12.30 -16.17
CA LEU A 20 -8.71 11.51 -15.80
C LEU A 20 -9.15 10.25 -15.06
N SER A 21 -8.91 9.09 -15.67
CA SER A 21 -9.12 7.81 -15.01
C SER A 21 -8.08 7.62 -13.91
N LEU A 22 -8.55 7.55 -12.66
CA LEU A 22 -7.68 7.53 -11.47
C LEU A 22 -6.77 6.30 -11.43
N ILE A 23 -7.21 5.18 -12.02
CA ILE A 23 -6.44 3.93 -12.04
C ILE A 23 -5.03 4.13 -12.63
N HIS A 24 -4.88 4.95 -13.68
CA HIS A 24 -3.58 5.17 -14.33
C HIS A 24 -2.60 5.90 -13.41
N VAL A 25 -3.08 6.91 -12.68
CA VAL A 25 -2.25 7.68 -11.73
C VAL A 25 -1.76 6.78 -10.60
N PHE A 26 -2.64 5.93 -10.08
CA PHE A 26 -2.28 4.99 -9.02
C PHE A 26 -1.38 3.86 -9.54
N LEU A 27 -1.61 3.34 -10.74
CA LEU A 27 -0.83 2.26 -11.33
C LEU A 27 0.63 2.69 -11.57
N VAL A 28 0.87 3.91 -12.05
CA VAL A 28 2.24 4.45 -12.21
C VAL A 28 2.94 4.53 -10.86
N ASN A 29 2.28 5.04 -9.82
CA ASN A 29 2.87 5.14 -8.49
C ASN A 29 3.14 3.77 -7.85
N TYR A 30 2.22 2.81 -8.01
CA TYR A 30 2.45 1.44 -7.59
C TYR A 30 3.57 0.75 -8.36
N SER A 31 3.75 1.07 -9.64
CA SER A 31 4.87 0.55 -10.42
C SER A 31 6.22 1.09 -9.91
N ILE A 32 6.28 2.37 -9.54
CA ILE A 32 7.46 2.98 -8.92
C ILE A 32 7.74 2.34 -7.55
N PHE A 33 6.70 2.19 -6.72
CA PHE A 33 6.80 1.52 -5.42
C PHE A 33 7.29 0.07 -5.53
N PHE A 34 6.70 -0.69 -6.44
CA PHE A 34 7.08 -2.07 -6.70
C PHE A 34 8.51 -2.15 -7.25
N GLY A 35 8.89 -1.23 -8.13
CA GLY A 35 10.26 -1.07 -8.63
C GLY A 35 11.27 -0.87 -7.50
N PHE A 36 11.01 0.05 -6.56
CA PHE A 36 11.90 0.25 -5.40
C PHE A 36 11.93 -0.95 -4.45
N THR A 37 10.81 -1.65 -4.28
CA THR A 37 10.79 -2.90 -3.51
C THR A 37 11.64 -3.98 -4.19
N LEU A 38 11.50 -4.16 -5.50
CA LEU A 38 12.32 -5.10 -6.26
C LEU A 38 13.79 -4.71 -6.23
N LEU A 39 14.14 -3.43 -6.26
CA LEU A 39 15.52 -2.97 -6.06
C LEU A 39 16.03 -3.30 -4.66
N ALA A 40 15.20 -3.13 -3.62
CA ALA A 40 15.54 -3.54 -2.26
C ALA A 40 15.76 -5.05 -2.13
N ILE A 41 15.23 -5.88 -3.04
CA ILE A 41 15.45 -7.32 -3.08
C ILE A 41 16.63 -7.67 -4.00
N GLY A 42 16.71 -7.04 -5.15
CA GLY A 42 17.45 -7.48 -6.31
C GLY A 42 18.80 -6.81 -6.53
N ILE A 43 19.12 -5.72 -5.81
CA ILE A 43 20.48 -5.17 -5.86
C ILE A 43 21.43 -6.24 -5.28
N PRO A 44 22.33 -6.81 -6.11
CA PRO A 44 23.36 -7.68 -5.61
C PRO A 44 24.26 -6.82 -4.73
N VAL A 45 24.45 -7.23 -3.49
CA VAL A 45 25.39 -6.55 -2.60
C VAL A 45 26.78 -6.79 -3.23
N PRO A 46 27.48 -5.74 -3.70
CA PRO A 46 28.79 -5.90 -4.31
C PRO A 46 29.76 -6.33 -3.23
N GLU A 47 30.05 -7.64 -3.21
CA GLU A 47 30.67 -8.38 -2.12
C GLU A 47 29.90 -8.23 -0.81
N GLU A 48 29.65 -9.33 -0.12
CA GLU A 48 29.44 -9.24 1.33
C GLU A 48 30.72 -8.61 1.86
N ARG A 49 30.72 -7.29 1.97
CA ARG A 49 31.83 -6.53 2.52
C ARG A 49 31.91 -7.03 3.94
N ASN A 50 32.72 -8.06 4.15
CA ASN A 50 32.89 -8.72 5.41
C ASN A 50 33.25 -7.59 6.35
N PRO A 51 32.34 -7.11 7.22
CA PRO A 51 32.61 -5.90 7.97
C PRO A 51 33.86 -6.09 8.83
N PHE A 52 34.27 -7.35 9.00
CA PHE A 52 35.41 -7.89 9.72
C PHE A 52 36.76 -7.93 8.99
N GLU A 53 36.89 -7.63 7.68
CA GLU A 53 38.23 -7.53 7.07
C GLU A 53 39.06 -6.37 7.66
N LYS A 54 38.39 -5.39 8.28
CA LYS A 54 39.03 -4.30 9.04
C LYS A 54 38.56 -4.19 10.49
N PHE A 55 37.54 -4.93 10.90
CA PHE A 55 37.07 -4.93 12.29
C PHE A 55 37.44 -6.24 12.98
N GLU A 56 38.32 -6.14 13.97
CA GLU A 56 38.52 -7.23 14.94
C GLU A 56 37.15 -7.68 15.48
N PRO A 57 36.83 -8.98 15.48
CA PRO A 57 35.52 -9.55 15.86
C PRO A 57 35.19 -9.41 17.36
N LYS A 58 35.85 -8.46 18.05
CA LYS A 58 35.69 -8.12 19.47
C LYS A 58 35.60 -6.62 19.73
N ARG A 59 35.54 -5.76 18.71
CA ARG A 59 35.44 -4.31 18.92
C ARG A 59 34.01 -3.81 18.82
N LEU A 60 33.48 -3.50 20.00
CA LEU A 60 32.40 -2.56 20.26
C LEU A 60 32.26 -1.50 19.17
N PHE A 61 31.06 -1.38 18.59
CA PHE A 61 30.66 -0.16 17.91
C PHE A 61 30.49 0.95 18.97
N TYR A 62 31.56 1.71 19.22
CA TYR A 62 31.48 2.94 19.98
C TYR A 62 30.97 4.06 19.06
N GLN A 63 29.67 4.35 19.14
CA GLN A 63 29.16 5.65 18.69
C GLN A 63 28.49 6.31 19.89
N TYR A 64 29.03 7.44 20.33
CA TYR A 64 28.55 8.20 21.50
C TYR A 64 28.55 7.45 22.85
N GLY A 65 29.50 6.54 23.06
CA GLY A 65 29.68 5.87 24.38
C GLY A 65 28.58 4.88 24.77
N LYS A 66 27.70 4.49 23.84
CA LYS A 66 26.76 3.38 24.03
C LYS A 66 27.27 2.13 23.30
N GLU A 67 27.21 0.99 23.98
CA GLU A 67 27.47 -0.32 23.39
C GLU A 67 26.33 -0.66 22.42
N HIS A 68 26.60 -0.65 21.11
CA HIS A 68 25.67 -1.21 20.12
C HIS A 68 25.98 -2.69 19.92
N ALA A 69 24.92 -3.49 19.94
CA ALA A 69 24.89 -4.94 20.17
C ALA A 69 25.85 -5.80 19.31
N PHE A 70 26.31 -6.89 19.92
CA PHE A 70 27.02 -7.97 19.26
C PHE A 70 26.07 -8.71 18.29
N CYS A 71 26.54 -9.03 17.09
CA CYS A 71 25.90 -10.06 16.28
C CYS A 71 26.18 -11.43 16.89
N TYR A 72 25.14 -12.23 17.11
CA TYR A 72 25.30 -13.57 17.68
C TYR A 72 25.75 -14.62 16.67
N ASN A 73 25.57 -14.36 15.37
CA ASN A 73 25.98 -15.26 14.30
C ASN A 73 26.82 -14.51 13.26
N THR A 74 28.05 -14.98 13.05
CA THR A 74 29.04 -14.44 12.12
C THR A 74 29.28 -15.35 10.91
N ASP A 75 28.69 -16.54 10.88
CA ASP A 75 28.95 -17.49 9.80
C ASP A 75 28.30 -17.00 8.51
N ALA A 76 29.16 -16.66 7.55
CA ALA A 76 28.76 -16.21 6.23
C ALA A 76 28.30 -17.41 5.42
N HIS A 77 26.99 -17.65 5.46
CA HIS A 77 26.22 -18.45 4.52
C HIS A 77 26.29 -19.99 4.68
N ILE A 78 25.16 -20.57 5.09
CA ILE A 78 24.89 -22.01 4.97
C ILE A 78 24.14 -22.21 3.64
N PRO A 79 24.52 -23.17 2.76
CA PRO A 79 23.96 -23.33 1.41
C PRO A 79 22.46 -23.68 1.34
N SER A 80 21.79 -23.87 2.48
CA SER A 80 20.34 -24.08 2.58
C SER A 80 19.55 -22.81 2.95
N GLU A 81 20.22 -21.67 3.08
CA GLU A 81 19.60 -20.43 3.52
C GLU A 81 19.20 -19.51 2.37
N TYR A 82 18.17 -18.71 2.62
CA TYR A 82 17.54 -17.80 1.67
C TYR A 82 17.67 -16.36 2.17
N ILE A 83 17.53 -15.41 1.27
CA ILE A 83 17.70 -13.99 1.57
C ILE A 83 16.45 -13.44 2.29
N SER A 84 16.61 -12.75 3.42
CA SER A 84 15.52 -12.01 4.06
C SER A 84 15.53 -10.53 3.63
N ILE A 85 14.37 -10.00 3.25
CA ILE A 85 14.18 -8.62 2.78
C ILE A 85 14.27 -7.65 3.96
N PHE A 86 13.60 -7.94 5.08
CA PHE A 86 13.65 -7.14 6.30
C PHE A 86 15.06 -7.11 6.89
N ARG A 87 15.77 -8.25 6.93
CA ARG A 87 17.17 -8.25 7.38
C ARG A 87 18.06 -7.45 6.44
N ARG A 88 17.86 -7.54 5.13
CA ARG A 88 18.59 -6.70 4.16
C ARG A 88 18.34 -5.22 4.37
N ALA A 89 17.09 -4.83 4.58
CA ALA A 89 16.72 -3.44 4.84
C ALA A 89 17.33 -2.90 6.14
N VAL A 90 17.70 -3.77 7.08
CA VAL A 90 18.41 -3.40 8.32
C VAL A 90 19.93 -3.38 8.15
N LEU A 91 20.49 -4.34 7.41
CA LEU A 91 21.94 -4.53 7.34
C LEU A 91 22.61 -3.70 6.24
N TYR A 92 21.92 -3.44 5.13
CA TYR A 92 22.51 -2.81 3.96
C TYR A 92 21.89 -1.45 3.67
N VAL A 93 22.76 -0.44 3.48
CA VAL A 93 22.36 0.96 3.27
C VAL A 93 21.48 1.12 2.03
N TRP A 94 21.85 0.51 0.89
CA TRP A 94 21.07 0.63 -0.34
C TRP A 94 19.69 0.00 -0.19
N ASN A 95 19.60 -1.20 0.39
CA ASN A 95 18.33 -1.88 0.64
C ASN A 95 17.47 -1.09 1.64
N ASN A 96 18.07 -0.50 2.67
CA ASN A 96 17.39 0.39 3.60
C ASN A 96 16.79 1.62 2.90
N VAL A 97 17.59 2.30 2.08
CA VAL A 97 17.15 3.49 1.31
C VAL A 97 16.03 3.11 0.34
N SER A 98 16.18 2.02 -0.41
CA SER A 98 15.15 1.54 -1.33
C SER A 98 13.85 1.17 -0.60
N PHE A 99 13.95 0.49 0.55
CA PHE A 99 12.79 0.14 1.37
C PHE A 99 12.07 1.39 1.92
N ARG A 100 12.83 2.38 2.39
CA ARG A 100 12.29 3.68 2.82
C ARG A 100 11.59 4.42 1.69
N LEU A 101 12.21 4.51 0.52
CA LEU A 101 11.60 5.14 -0.65
C LEU A 101 10.31 4.42 -1.05
N ALA A 102 10.31 3.08 -1.02
CA ALA A 102 9.12 2.29 -1.31
C ALA A 102 7.97 2.64 -0.33
N CYS A 103 8.19 2.55 0.97
CA CYS A 103 7.13 2.79 1.95
C CYS A 103 6.71 4.27 2.03
N CYS A 104 7.66 5.21 2.02
CA CYS A 104 7.36 6.64 2.22
C CYS A 104 6.72 7.29 0.99
N LEU A 105 7.19 6.98 -0.22
CA LEU A 105 6.62 7.57 -1.45
C LEU A 105 5.20 7.03 -1.73
N SER A 106 4.93 5.77 -1.35
CA SER A 106 3.62 5.16 -1.55
C SER A 106 2.58 5.60 -0.51
N MET A 107 2.99 6.04 0.68
CA MET A 107 2.11 6.45 1.79
C MET A 107 0.92 7.35 1.36
N PRO A 108 1.12 8.53 0.73
CA PRO A 108 0.01 9.42 0.38
C PRO A 108 -0.97 8.77 -0.61
N TYR A 109 -0.46 7.97 -1.55
CA TYR A 109 -1.29 7.27 -2.53
C TYR A 109 -2.11 6.18 -1.86
N ARG A 110 -1.50 5.36 -1.00
CA ARG A 110 -2.21 4.30 -0.26
C ARG A 110 -3.30 4.88 0.63
N MET A 111 -3.04 6.02 1.29
CA MET A 111 -4.04 6.75 2.05
C MET A 111 -5.19 7.25 1.16
N ALA A 112 -4.88 7.86 0.01
CA ALA A 112 -5.89 8.34 -0.94
C ALA A 112 -6.77 7.21 -1.47
N ILE A 113 -6.20 6.06 -1.83
CA ILE A 113 -6.95 4.88 -2.29
C ILE A 113 -7.95 4.41 -1.22
N ASN A 114 -7.50 4.28 0.03
CA ASN A 114 -8.38 3.83 1.11
C ASN A 114 -9.55 4.81 1.33
N LEU A 115 -9.31 6.12 1.19
CA LEU A 115 -10.38 7.14 1.24
C LEU A 115 -11.34 7.05 0.06
N ILE A 116 -10.82 6.87 -1.16
CA ILE A 116 -11.64 6.72 -2.37
C ILE A 116 -12.53 5.48 -2.26
N ILE A 117 -11.97 4.33 -1.88
CA ILE A 117 -12.73 3.09 -1.69
C ILE A 117 -13.78 3.25 -0.60
N PHE A 118 -13.45 3.91 0.51
CA PHE A 118 -14.41 4.17 1.57
C PHE A 118 -15.63 4.96 1.06
N HIS A 119 -15.38 6.06 0.32
CA HIS A 119 -16.45 6.88 -0.24
C HIS A 119 -17.24 6.15 -1.33
N ASP A 120 -16.55 5.40 -2.20
CA ASP A 120 -17.18 4.56 -3.23
C ASP A 120 -18.16 3.56 -2.62
N LEU A 121 -17.74 2.83 -1.59
CA LEU A 121 -18.58 1.87 -0.87
C LEU A 121 -19.76 2.54 -0.15
N GLN A 122 -19.59 3.77 0.34
CA GLN A 122 -20.70 4.51 0.95
C GLN A 122 -21.73 5.00 -0.07
N LEU A 123 -21.28 5.47 -1.23
CA LEU A 123 -22.14 6.04 -2.28
C LEU A 123 -22.87 4.98 -3.09
N ASN A 124 -22.16 3.93 -3.51
CA ASN A 124 -22.71 2.91 -4.43
C ASN A 124 -23.60 1.89 -3.71
N LEU A 125 -23.21 1.45 -2.52
CA LEU A 125 -24.01 0.45 -1.80
C LEU A 125 -25.12 1.05 -0.92
N ARG A 126 -25.15 2.39 -0.75
CA ARG A 126 -26.06 3.13 0.16
C ARG A 126 -26.54 2.29 1.34
N PRO A 127 -25.62 1.77 2.17
CA PRO A 127 -25.96 0.77 3.17
C PRO A 127 -26.90 1.41 4.20
N GLU A 128 -28.16 1.00 4.21
CA GLU A 128 -29.08 1.27 5.33
C GLU A 128 -28.59 0.55 6.61
N ASN A 129 -27.85 -0.55 6.42
CA ASN A 129 -27.28 -1.36 7.49
C ASN A 129 -26.14 -0.63 8.24
N LEU A 130 -26.40 -0.32 9.51
CA LEU A 130 -25.42 0.28 10.43
C LEU A 130 -24.12 -0.53 10.52
N SER A 131 -24.23 -1.86 10.58
CA SER A 131 -23.07 -2.76 10.69
C SER A 131 -22.10 -2.59 9.53
N TYR A 132 -22.60 -2.43 8.31
CA TYR A 132 -21.76 -2.21 7.14
C TYR A 132 -21.02 -0.87 7.22
N ARG A 133 -21.70 0.20 7.67
CA ARG A 133 -21.08 1.52 7.84
C ARG A 133 -19.94 1.48 8.86
N ILE A 134 -20.14 0.77 9.97
CA ILE A 134 -19.12 0.57 11.00
C ILE A 134 -17.94 -0.22 10.44
N LEU A 135 -18.19 -1.31 9.71
CA LEU A 135 -17.14 -2.13 9.10
C LEU A 135 -16.32 -1.33 8.06
N ASN A 136 -16.97 -0.53 7.22
CA ASN A 136 -16.29 0.32 6.24
C ASN A 136 -15.43 1.40 6.91
N LEU A 137 -15.95 2.06 7.96
CA LEU A 137 -15.18 3.03 8.75
C LEU A 137 -13.98 2.36 9.43
N LEU A 138 -14.18 1.18 10.02
CA LEU A 138 -13.12 0.43 10.68
C LEU A 138 -12.04 -0.01 9.67
N ALA A 139 -12.43 -0.42 8.47
CA ALA A 139 -11.50 -0.76 7.40
C ALA A 139 -10.65 0.44 6.99
N LEU A 140 -11.23 1.64 6.87
CA LEU A 140 -10.50 2.88 6.59
C LEU A 140 -9.50 3.20 7.70
N LEU A 141 -9.93 3.16 8.97
CA LEU A 141 -9.08 3.47 10.12
C LEU A 141 -7.91 2.49 10.22
N LEU A 142 -8.19 1.18 10.15
CA LEU A 142 -7.14 0.16 10.20
C LEU A 142 -6.18 0.26 9.03
N SER A 143 -6.69 0.53 7.82
CA SER A 143 -5.82 0.69 6.65
C SER A 143 -4.91 1.92 6.78
N THR A 144 -5.42 3.00 7.38
CA THR A 144 -4.62 4.21 7.63
C THR A 144 -3.52 3.94 8.65
N VAL A 145 -3.84 3.23 9.75
CA VAL A 145 -2.85 2.83 10.76
C VAL A 145 -1.84 1.86 10.17
N ASP A 146 -2.24 0.93 9.30
CA ASP A 146 -1.32 0.00 8.64
C ASP A 146 -0.26 0.73 7.82
N VAL A 147 -0.68 1.74 7.05
CA VAL A 147 0.22 2.49 6.15
C VAL A 147 1.20 3.30 6.99
N MET A 148 0.72 3.95 8.06
CA MET A 148 1.58 4.70 8.98
C MET A 148 2.57 3.78 9.71
N ALA A 149 2.11 2.64 10.21
CA ALA A 149 2.95 1.69 10.92
C ALA A 149 4.05 1.10 10.02
N LEU A 150 3.72 0.70 8.79
CA LEU A 150 4.73 0.22 7.83
C LEU A 150 5.74 1.31 7.47
N THR A 151 5.29 2.55 7.34
CA THR A 151 6.18 3.69 7.07
C THR A 151 7.13 3.93 8.24
N LEU A 152 6.63 3.84 9.49
CA LEU A 152 7.47 3.92 10.69
C LEU A 152 8.48 2.76 10.77
N VAL A 153 8.08 1.53 10.41
CA VAL A 153 9.00 0.38 10.30
C VAL A 153 10.13 0.66 9.32
N ALA A 154 9.84 1.29 8.18
CA ALA A 154 10.87 1.63 7.19
C ALA A 154 11.81 2.74 7.68
N ILE A 155 11.30 3.73 8.41
CA ILE A 155 12.09 4.86 8.91
C ILE A 155 12.94 4.46 10.10
N ILE A 156 12.37 3.82 11.11
CA ILE A 156 13.06 3.49 12.37
C ILE A 156 14.09 2.39 12.12
N HIS A 157 15.35 2.64 12.42
CA HIS A 157 16.40 1.66 12.30
C HIS A 157 16.56 0.85 13.59
N ILE A 158 16.39 -0.47 13.52
CA ILE A 158 16.40 -1.32 14.73
C ILE A 158 17.74 -1.29 15.49
N ILE A 159 18.87 -1.24 14.78
CA ILE A 159 20.22 -1.27 15.37
C ILE A 159 20.66 0.09 15.93
N LEU A 160 20.24 1.18 15.29
CA LEU A 160 20.80 2.54 15.51
C LEU A 160 19.87 3.45 16.31
N ASP A 161 18.55 3.30 16.17
CA ASP A 161 17.58 4.22 16.74
C ASP A 161 16.96 3.67 18.04
N MET A 162 15.72 3.19 17.95
CA MET A 162 14.87 2.81 19.07
C MET A 162 14.28 1.42 18.81
N PRO A 163 14.92 0.33 19.26
CA PRO A 163 14.49 -1.04 18.97
C PRO A 163 13.06 -1.32 19.49
N LYS A 164 12.70 -0.75 20.65
CA LYS A 164 11.34 -0.86 21.20
C LYS A 164 10.30 -0.14 20.34
N ALA A 165 10.62 1.02 19.77
CA ALA A 165 9.70 1.75 18.90
C ALA A 165 9.51 1.00 17.57
N TYR A 166 10.58 0.41 17.04
CA TYR A 166 10.51 -0.48 15.88
C TYR A 166 9.62 -1.70 16.16
N GLU A 167 9.82 -2.38 17.29
CA GLU A 167 9.02 -3.56 17.67
C GLU A 167 7.53 -3.21 17.77
N VAL A 168 7.19 -2.08 18.39
CA VAL A 168 5.81 -1.60 18.45
C VAL A 168 5.27 -1.32 17.06
N ALA A 169 5.99 -0.55 16.22
CA ALA A 169 5.55 -0.23 14.86
C ALA A 169 5.35 -1.49 13.99
N PHE A 170 6.27 -2.45 14.08
CA PHE A 170 6.19 -3.72 13.34
C PHE A 170 5.02 -4.57 13.78
N THR A 171 4.80 -4.69 15.09
CA THR A 171 3.67 -5.42 15.66
C THR A 171 2.34 -4.76 15.28
N THR A 172 2.27 -3.43 15.38
CA THR A 172 1.09 -2.66 14.96
C THR A 172 0.82 -2.88 13.48
N TRP A 173 1.84 -2.83 12.61
CA TRP A 173 1.67 -3.10 11.18
C TRP A 173 1.11 -4.49 10.93
N ILE A 174 1.71 -5.55 11.48
CA ILE A 174 1.23 -6.93 11.26
C ILE A 174 -0.24 -7.09 11.67
N ILE A 175 -0.60 -6.60 12.86
CA ILE A 175 -1.97 -6.75 13.39
C ILE A 175 -2.96 -5.92 12.56
N THR A 176 -2.64 -4.66 12.29
CA THR A 176 -3.55 -3.76 11.56
C THR A 176 -3.68 -4.15 10.10
N ALA A 177 -2.61 -4.58 9.44
CA ALA A 177 -2.65 -5.12 8.09
C ALA A 177 -3.48 -6.41 8.01
N ALA A 178 -3.32 -7.34 8.96
CA ALA A 178 -4.13 -8.55 9.03
C ALA A 178 -5.63 -8.22 9.13
N ALA A 179 -5.98 -7.32 10.05
CA ALA A 179 -7.37 -6.90 10.26
C ALA A 179 -7.92 -6.12 9.05
N ALA A 180 -7.13 -5.21 8.47
CA ALA A 180 -7.52 -4.44 7.30
C ALA A 180 -7.74 -5.33 6.06
N ILE A 181 -6.85 -6.29 5.78
CA ILE A 181 -6.99 -7.22 4.66
C ILE A 181 -8.22 -8.10 4.87
N ALA A 182 -8.42 -8.65 6.07
CA ALA A 182 -9.59 -9.46 6.39
C ALA A 182 -10.91 -8.68 6.23
N LEU A 183 -10.98 -7.46 6.77
CA LEU A 183 -12.17 -6.60 6.65
C LEU A 183 -12.44 -6.20 5.20
N ASN A 184 -11.40 -5.84 4.44
CA ASN A 184 -11.56 -5.54 3.02
C ASN A 184 -12.02 -6.78 2.24
N GLY A 185 -11.54 -7.97 2.60
CA GLY A 185 -12.02 -9.25 2.06
C GLY A 185 -13.50 -9.46 2.33
N LEU A 186 -13.95 -9.22 3.56
CA LEU A 186 -15.37 -9.29 3.95
C LEU A 186 -16.21 -8.23 3.26
N LEU A 187 -15.76 -6.98 3.17
CA LEU A 187 -16.47 -5.92 2.45
C LEU A 187 -16.60 -6.23 0.95
N GLY A 188 -15.62 -6.95 0.39
CA GLY A 188 -15.63 -7.41 -0.99
C GLY A 188 -16.74 -8.42 -1.30
N THR A 189 -17.26 -9.17 -0.33
CA THR A 189 -18.38 -10.11 -0.56
C THR A 189 -19.70 -9.41 -0.80
N PHE A 190 -19.83 -8.15 -0.39
CA PHE A 190 -21.04 -7.35 -0.61
C PHE A 190 -21.07 -6.67 -1.98
N ARG A 191 -19.95 -6.64 -2.71
CA ARG A 191 -19.92 -6.06 -4.06
C ARG A 191 -20.54 -7.02 -5.09
N THR A 192 -21.24 -6.46 -6.06
CA THR A 192 -21.80 -7.21 -7.18
C THR A 192 -20.67 -7.72 -8.09
N ILE A 193 -20.74 -9.00 -8.46
CA ILE A 193 -19.77 -9.63 -9.36
C ILE A 193 -20.40 -9.68 -10.75
N GLU A 194 -20.00 -8.72 -11.59
CA GLU A 194 -20.55 -8.61 -12.94
C GLU A 194 -19.65 -9.31 -13.97
N ASN A 195 -18.34 -9.09 -13.91
CA ASN A 195 -17.40 -9.59 -14.92
C ASN A 195 -16.56 -10.80 -14.47
N HIS A 196 -15.99 -11.52 -15.45
CA HIS A 196 -15.01 -12.59 -15.19
C HIS A 196 -13.77 -12.08 -14.46
N CYS A 197 -13.30 -10.87 -14.79
CA CYS A 197 -12.16 -10.26 -14.10
C CYS A 197 -12.48 -10.02 -12.62
N ASP A 198 -13.70 -9.58 -12.31
CA ASP A 198 -14.12 -9.31 -10.93
C ASP A 198 -14.20 -10.61 -10.09
N ARG A 199 -14.52 -11.75 -10.72
CA ARG A 199 -14.41 -13.09 -10.09
C ARG A 199 -12.97 -13.46 -9.76
N ILE A 200 -12.05 -13.28 -10.70
CA ILE A 200 -10.63 -13.58 -10.50
C ILE A 200 -10.09 -12.74 -9.34
N ILE A 201 -10.42 -11.45 -9.33
CA ILE A 201 -10.00 -10.52 -8.27
C ILE A 201 -10.60 -10.92 -6.92
N PHE A 202 -11.86 -11.35 -6.87
CA PHE A 202 -12.46 -11.87 -5.65
C PHE A 202 -11.70 -13.10 -5.10
N TYR A 203 -11.38 -14.09 -5.95
CA TYR A 203 -10.60 -15.25 -5.52
C TYR A 203 -9.18 -14.87 -5.09
N LEU A 204 -8.52 -13.98 -5.82
CA LEU A 204 -7.18 -13.50 -5.47
C LEU A 204 -7.18 -12.77 -4.12
N LYS A 205 -8.24 -12.01 -3.82
CA LYS A 205 -8.46 -11.36 -2.53
C LYS A 205 -8.61 -12.39 -1.40
N ALA A 206 -9.41 -13.42 -1.61
CA ALA A 206 -9.58 -14.49 -0.63
C ALA A 206 -8.26 -15.25 -0.37
N ILE A 207 -7.54 -15.60 -1.43
CA ILE A 207 -6.23 -16.29 -1.34
C ILE A 207 -5.23 -15.41 -0.58
N SER A 208 -5.08 -14.14 -0.97
CA SER A 208 -4.16 -13.22 -0.29
C SER A 208 -4.50 -13.06 1.20
N THR A 209 -5.79 -12.99 1.55
CA THR A 209 -6.24 -12.90 2.94
C THR A 209 -5.84 -14.15 3.74
N ILE A 210 -6.09 -15.35 3.18
CA ILE A 210 -5.76 -16.62 3.84
C ILE A 210 -4.24 -16.74 4.04
N PHE A 211 -3.46 -16.48 3.00
CA PHE A 211 -2.00 -16.57 3.07
C PHE A 211 -1.41 -15.56 4.05
N PHE A 212 -1.88 -14.32 4.06
CA PHE A 212 -1.41 -13.30 4.99
C PHE A 212 -1.71 -13.71 6.43
N LEU A 213 -2.95 -14.08 6.74
CA LEU A 213 -3.35 -14.47 8.10
C LEU A 213 -2.63 -15.72 8.60
N TRP A 214 -2.34 -16.66 7.70
CA TRP A 214 -1.61 -17.88 8.05
C TRP A 214 -0.13 -17.61 8.32
N GLN A 215 0.53 -16.80 7.50
CA GLN A 215 1.99 -16.62 7.55
C GLN A 215 2.44 -15.44 8.46
N ALA A 216 1.56 -14.48 8.73
CA ALA A 216 1.86 -13.33 9.58
C ALA A 216 2.39 -13.69 10.99
N PRO A 217 1.82 -14.68 11.72
CA PRO A 217 2.35 -15.09 13.03
C PRO A 217 3.77 -15.65 12.94
N PHE A 218 4.08 -16.42 11.89
CA PHE A 218 5.42 -16.96 11.67
C PHE A 218 6.42 -15.84 11.38
N LEU A 219 6.08 -14.92 10.49
CA LEU A 219 6.90 -13.73 10.22
C LEU A 219 7.17 -12.94 11.50
N TYR A 220 6.13 -12.69 12.31
CA TYR A 220 6.29 -11.98 13.58
C TYR A 220 7.30 -12.68 14.49
N ASN A 221 7.17 -14.01 14.67
CA ASN A 221 8.05 -14.77 15.55
C ASN A 221 9.50 -14.77 15.04
N PHE A 222 9.72 -14.98 13.74
CA PHE A 222 11.07 -14.97 13.15
C PHE A 222 11.71 -13.58 13.22
N HIS A 223 10.94 -12.53 12.93
CA HIS A 223 11.45 -11.17 13.00
C HIS A 223 11.70 -10.75 14.45
N ALA A 224 10.80 -11.05 15.39
CA ALA A 224 11.00 -10.79 16.81
C ALA A 224 12.22 -11.49 17.39
N ALA A 225 12.52 -12.72 16.93
CA ALA A 225 13.76 -13.40 17.27
C ALA A 225 14.99 -12.61 16.76
N PHE A 226 14.95 -12.11 15.52
CA PHE A 226 15.99 -11.25 14.97
C PHE A 226 16.12 -9.91 15.72
N MET A 227 15.02 -9.32 16.19
CA MET A 227 15.06 -8.09 16.98
C MET A 227 15.79 -8.27 18.32
N ARG A 228 15.65 -9.44 18.93
CA ARG A 228 16.30 -9.79 20.21
C ARG A 228 17.74 -10.25 20.04
N PHE A 229 17.99 -11.00 18.96
CA PHE A 229 19.28 -11.60 18.63
C PHE A 229 19.66 -11.23 17.20
N PRO A 230 20.18 -10.01 16.96
CA PRO A 230 20.52 -9.56 15.62
C PRO A 230 21.63 -10.44 15.02
N SER A 231 21.44 -10.82 13.76
CA SER A 231 22.45 -11.52 12.96
C SER A 231 23.21 -10.52 12.08
N CYS A 232 24.46 -10.85 11.76
CA CYS A 232 25.32 -10.03 10.89
C CYS A 232 25.14 -10.33 9.39
N HIS A 233 24.31 -11.31 9.03
CA HIS A 233 24.04 -11.67 7.63
C HIS A 233 22.53 -11.63 7.34
N SER A 234 22.19 -11.44 6.06
CA SER A 234 20.79 -11.38 5.62
C SER A 234 20.13 -12.75 5.41
N PHE A 235 20.90 -13.83 5.51
CA PHE A 235 20.39 -15.17 5.24
C PHE A 235 19.56 -15.73 6.41
N VAL A 236 18.53 -16.50 6.06
CA VAL A 236 17.58 -17.14 6.99
C VAL A 236 17.23 -18.55 6.51
N SER A 237 16.70 -19.37 7.42
CA SER A 237 16.12 -20.66 7.04
C SER A 237 14.98 -20.49 6.03
N PHE A 238 14.74 -21.55 5.26
CA PHE A 238 13.65 -21.59 4.26
C PHE A 238 12.31 -21.18 4.85
N ASP A 239 11.94 -21.68 6.04
CA ASP A 239 10.64 -21.38 6.66
C ASP A 239 10.47 -19.88 6.96
N ALA A 240 11.54 -19.22 7.40
CA ALA A 240 11.53 -17.80 7.69
C ALA A 240 11.43 -16.96 6.41
N ALA A 241 12.20 -17.31 5.37
CA ALA A 241 12.09 -16.65 4.07
C ALA A 241 10.72 -16.86 3.43
N PHE A 242 10.18 -18.08 3.49
CA PHE A 242 8.87 -18.39 2.94
C PHE A 242 7.76 -17.59 3.64
N ALA A 243 7.77 -17.53 4.97
CA ALA A 243 6.81 -16.72 5.73
C ALA A 243 6.90 -15.24 5.33
N GLU A 244 8.11 -14.70 5.22
CA GLU A 244 8.34 -13.32 4.80
C GLU A 244 7.84 -13.03 3.39
N TYR A 245 8.22 -13.84 2.42
CA TYR A 245 7.81 -13.69 1.02
C TYR A 245 6.30 -13.87 0.83
N ALA A 246 5.70 -14.82 1.55
CA ALA A 246 4.26 -15.07 1.50
C ALA A 246 3.47 -13.89 2.07
N VAL A 247 3.88 -13.33 3.22
CA VAL A 247 3.22 -12.17 3.83
C VAL A 247 3.37 -10.94 2.93
N LEU A 248 4.58 -10.66 2.45
CA LEU A 248 4.82 -9.52 1.56
C LEU A 248 4.05 -9.69 0.25
N GLY A 249 4.12 -10.86 -0.39
CA GLY A 249 3.40 -11.15 -1.63
C GLY A 249 1.90 -11.01 -1.47
N ALA A 250 1.33 -11.53 -0.38
CA ALA A 250 -0.09 -11.36 -0.08
C ALA A 250 -0.46 -9.89 0.17
N TYR A 251 0.38 -9.14 0.90
CA TYR A 251 0.18 -7.71 1.15
C TYR A 251 0.19 -6.90 -0.16
N PHE A 252 1.23 -7.06 -0.99
CA PHE A 252 1.33 -6.41 -2.30
C PHE A 252 0.13 -6.75 -3.19
N THR A 253 -0.28 -8.02 -3.21
CA THR A 253 -1.42 -8.46 -4.00
C THR A 253 -2.72 -7.79 -3.52
N SER A 254 -2.94 -7.73 -2.21
CA SER A 254 -4.12 -7.06 -1.63
C SER A 254 -4.16 -5.56 -1.95
N GLU A 255 -3.01 -4.90 -1.99
CA GLU A 255 -2.90 -3.49 -2.34
C GLU A 255 -3.12 -3.26 -3.85
N LEU A 256 -2.63 -4.14 -4.72
CA LEU A 256 -2.92 -4.09 -6.15
C LEU A 256 -4.41 -4.32 -6.45
N ILE A 257 -5.07 -5.19 -5.69
CA ILE A 257 -6.53 -5.39 -5.79
C ILE A 257 -7.27 -4.09 -5.51
N LYS A 258 -6.87 -3.32 -4.48
CA LYS A 258 -7.46 -2.00 -4.19
C LYS A 258 -7.32 -1.03 -5.37
N VAL A 259 -6.19 -1.06 -6.09
CA VAL A 259 -6.00 -0.25 -7.30
C VAL A 259 -7.01 -0.64 -8.38
N TYR A 260 -7.18 -1.93 -8.64
CA TYR A 260 -8.15 -2.43 -9.61
C TYR A 260 -9.60 -2.09 -9.22
N GLU A 261 -9.93 -2.15 -7.93
CA GLU A 261 -11.26 -1.80 -7.42
C GLU A 261 -11.66 -0.34 -7.68
N MET A 262 -10.72 0.54 -8.05
CA MET A 262 -10.99 1.92 -8.48
C MET A 262 -11.10 2.10 -10.00
N LYS A 263 -11.19 1.02 -10.79
CA LYS A 263 -11.20 1.08 -12.27
C LYS A 263 -12.26 2.03 -12.84
N ASP A 264 -13.40 2.16 -12.16
CA ASP A 264 -14.53 2.97 -12.60
C ASP A 264 -14.47 4.41 -12.06
N ASN A 265 -13.55 4.71 -11.14
CA ASN A 265 -13.42 6.02 -10.52
C ASN A 265 -12.64 6.99 -11.41
N ARG A 266 -13.21 8.18 -11.60
CA ARG A 266 -12.70 9.22 -12.49
C ARG A 266 -12.62 10.54 -11.76
N MET A 267 -11.56 11.30 -12.03
CA MET A 267 -11.45 12.68 -11.59
C MET A 267 -11.89 13.58 -12.75
N MET A 268 -12.94 14.37 -12.51
CA MET A 268 -13.37 15.41 -13.43
C MET A 268 -12.77 16.74 -12.99
N MET A 269 -11.97 17.36 -13.85
CA MET A 269 -11.44 18.70 -13.62
C MET A 269 -12.21 19.71 -14.46
N TYR A 270 -12.79 20.70 -13.79
CA TYR A 270 -13.52 21.81 -14.39
C TYR A 270 -12.58 23.02 -14.54
N PRO A 271 -12.27 23.48 -15.77
CA PRO A 271 -11.57 24.75 -15.96
C PRO A 271 -12.51 25.87 -15.50
N ARG A 272 -12.07 26.59 -14.47
CA ARG A 272 -12.85 27.57 -13.68
C ARG A 272 -13.30 28.83 -14.44
N THR A 273 -13.29 28.81 -15.77
CA THR A 273 -13.49 29.99 -16.64
C THR A 273 -14.72 29.91 -17.54
N SER A 274 -15.50 28.84 -17.49
CA SER A 274 -16.67 28.68 -18.37
C SER A 274 -17.79 27.92 -17.69
N SER A 275 -18.50 28.59 -16.79
CA SER A 275 -19.97 28.72 -16.83
C SER A 275 -20.43 29.34 -15.51
N GLY A 276 -21.27 30.37 -15.57
CA GLY A 276 -21.94 30.93 -14.39
C GLY A 276 -23.06 30.02 -13.88
N GLU A 277 -22.91 28.69 -14.01
CA GLU A 277 -23.94 27.73 -13.64
C GLU A 277 -23.74 27.33 -12.18
N CYS A 278 -24.61 27.89 -11.33
CA CYS A 278 -24.65 27.63 -9.89
C CYS A 278 -25.31 26.28 -9.53
N CYS A 279 -25.59 25.41 -10.49
CA CYS A 279 -26.32 24.17 -10.21
C CYS A 279 -25.32 23.10 -9.71
N PRO A 280 -25.54 22.53 -8.52
CA PRO A 280 -24.67 21.50 -7.99
C PRO A 280 -24.67 20.30 -8.94
N LEU A 281 -23.47 19.87 -9.32
CA LEU A 281 -23.23 18.74 -10.18
C LEU A 281 -23.76 17.45 -9.51
N GLU A 282 -24.92 16.97 -9.92
CA GLU A 282 -25.42 15.69 -9.45
C GLU A 282 -24.68 14.53 -10.13
N PRO A 283 -24.12 13.56 -9.39
CA PRO A 283 -23.39 12.42 -9.97
C PRO A 283 -24.19 11.60 -10.99
N LYS A 284 -25.53 11.68 -10.94
CA LYS A 284 -26.45 11.02 -11.87
C LYS A 284 -26.44 11.65 -13.27
N ASN A 285 -26.08 12.93 -13.39
CA ASN A 285 -26.06 13.65 -14.66
C ASN A 285 -24.76 13.38 -15.44
N PHE A 286 -23.91 12.48 -14.96
CA PHE A 286 -22.64 12.12 -15.56
C PHE A 286 -22.60 10.65 -15.97
N GLU A 287 -23.13 10.35 -17.15
CA GLU A 287 -22.96 9.03 -17.77
C GLU A 287 -21.73 9.02 -18.69
N GLY A 288 -20.80 8.10 -18.46
CA GLY A 288 -19.64 7.90 -19.34
C GLY A 288 -18.59 9.03 -19.32
N GLY A 289 -18.73 10.03 -18.46
CA GLY A 289 -17.87 11.22 -18.43
C GLY A 289 -18.36 12.36 -19.32
N LYS A 290 -19.63 12.31 -19.76
CA LYS A 290 -20.33 13.38 -20.48
C LYS A 290 -21.47 13.91 -19.61
N PHE A 291 -21.86 15.17 -19.80
CA PHE A 291 -23.05 15.69 -19.16
C PHE A 291 -24.26 15.14 -19.92
N SER A 292 -25.08 14.33 -19.28
CA SER A 292 -26.42 14.09 -19.81
C SER A 292 -27.23 15.32 -19.44
N GLY A 293 -27.57 16.13 -20.44
CA GLY A 293 -28.06 17.51 -20.32
C GLY A 293 -28.97 17.81 -19.13
N ILE A 294 -28.78 19.01 -18.58
CA ILE A 294 -29.63 19.58 -17.53
C ILE A 294 -31.05 19.72 -18.09
N ASP A 295 -32.03 19.03 -17.50
CA ASP A 295 -33.41 19.45 -17.63
C ASP A 295 -33.52 20.84 -16.99
N ASN A 296 -33.57 21.87 -17.84
CA ASN A 296 -33.63 23.30 -17.50
C ASN A 296 -34.82 23.71 -16.62
N ASP A 297 -35.67 22.76 -16.20
CA ASP A 297 -36.83 23.01 -15.35
C ASP A 297 -36.51 22.92 -13.84
N SER A 298 -35.25 22.66 -13.46
CA SER A 298 -34.87 22.49 -12.04
C SER A 298 -33.58 23.19 -11.60
N CYS A 299 -33.34 24.38 -12.17
CA CYS A 299 -32.72 25.50 -11.46
C CYS A 299 -33.73 26.66 -11.44
#